data_AF-A0A3A6QRK9-F1
#
_entry.id   AF-A0A3A6QRK9-F1
#
_cell.length_a   1.000
_cell.length_b   1.000
_cell.length_c   1.000
_cell.angle_alpha   90.00
_cell.angle_beta   90.00
_cell.angle_gamma   90.00
#
_symmetry.space_group_name_H-M   'P 1'
#
loop_
_entity.id
_entity.type
_entity.pdbx_description
1 polymer ?
#
loop_
_entity_poly.entity_id
_entity_poly.type
_entity_poly.pdbx_seq_one_letter_code
_entity_poly.pdbx_strand_id
1 'polypeptide(L)' 'MHITSTIYQPHVQQDLKEATKFINDTIKQSGMNLQASLTSNNQIQLKNQDGIVVKTLSGEKIANKMNKVDLYI' A
#
# COMPACT_ATOMS: atom_id res chain seq x y z
N MET A 1 22.36 4.57 15.08
CA MET A 1 20.94 4.58 14.69
C MET A 1 20.73 3.49 13.65
N HIS A 2 20.27 2.31 14.06
CA HIS A 2 19.79 1.31 13.09
C HIS A 2 18.36 1.69 12.70
N ILE A 3 18.23 2.51 11.67
CA ILE A 3 16.98 2.56 10.90
C ILE A 3 16.95 1.27 10.08
N THR A 4 16.64 0.15 10.73
CA THR A 4 16.13 -1.01 10.00
C THR A 4 14.80 -0.56 9.44
N SER A 5 14.81 -0.08 8.20
CA SER A 5 13.63 0.34 7.46
C SER A 5 12.66 -0.85 7.41
N THR A 6 11.75 -0.94 8.39
CA THR A 6 10.82 -2.05 8.60
C THR A 6 10.02 -2.36 7.33
N ILE A 7 9.79 -1.34 6.51
CA ILE A 7 9.20 -1.41 5.17
C ILE A 7 9.93 -2.31 4.15
N TYR A 8 11.22 -2.58 4.29
CA TYR A 8 11.95 -3.47 3.37
C TYR A 8 11.97 -4.92 3.85
N GLN A 9 11.40 -5.22 5.01
CA GLN A 9 11.32 -6.59 5.49
C GLN A 9 10.41 -7.42 4.57
N PRO A 10 10.73 -8.70 4.31
CA PRO A 10 9.98 -9.53 3.37
C PRO A 10 8.47 -9.62 3.69
N HIS A 11 8.13 -9.68 4.98
CA HIS A 11 6.75 -9.72 5.44
C HIS A 11 6.01 -8.40 5.16
N VAL A 12 6.64 -7.25 5.41
CA VAL A 12 6.02 -5.95 5.09
C VAL A 12 5.83 -5.76 3.59
N GLN A 13 6.75 -6.25 2.76
CA GLN A 13 6.57 -6.24 1.30
C GLN A 13 5.39 -7.13 0.86
N GLN A 14 5.18 -8.27 1.52
CA GLN A 14 4.04 -9.13 1.27
C GLN A 14 2.73 -8.46 1.70
N ASP A 15 2.69 -7.87 2.90
CA ASP A 15 1.53 -7.12 3.40
C ASP A 15 1.14 -5.97 2.45
N LEU A 16 2.14 -5.26 1.91
CA LEU A 16 1.90 -4.18 0.95
C LEU A 16 1.39 -4.68 -0.41
N LYS A 17 1.83 -5.87 -0.85
CA LYS A 17 1.28 -6.52 -2.05
C LYS A 17 -0.17 -6.93 -1.84
N GLU A 18 -0.49 -7.53 -0.69
CA GLU A 18 -1.85 -7.92 -0.35
C GLU A 18 -2.77 -6.69 -0.22
N ALA A 19 -2.30 -5.63 0.44
CA ALA A 19 -3.02 -4.36 0.52
C ALA A 19 -3.23 -3.74 -0.87
N THR A 20 -2.21 -3.77 -1.75
CA THR A 20 -2.35 -3.27 -3.13
C THR A 20 -3.40 -4.07 -3.91
N LYS A 21 -3.43 -5.39 -3.73
CA LYS A 21 -4.42 -6.27 -4.35
C LYS A 21 -5.83 -5.96 -3.84
N PHE A 22 -6.01 -5.86 -2.53
CA PHE A 22 -7.29 -5.51 -1.91
C PHE A 22 -7.83 -4.16 -2.42
N ILE A 23 -6.96 -3.15 -2.53
CA ILE A 23 -7.33 -1.84 -3.06
C ILE A 23 -7.75 -1.96 -4.53
N ASN A 24 -6.99 -2.70 -5.35
CA ASN A 24 -7.34 -2.93 -6.75
C ASN A 24 -8.69 -3.66 -6.91
N ASP A 25 -8.96 -4.68 -6.11
CA ASP A 25 -10.22 -5.42 -6.15
C ASP A 25 -11.40 -4.52 -5.74
N THR A 26 -11.21 -3.68 -4.72
CA THR A 26 -12.21 -2.68 -4.29
C THR A 26 -12.50 -1.65 -5.38
N ILE A 27 -11.47 -1.16 -6.07
CA ILE A 27 -11.61 -0.21 -7.17
C ILE A 27 -12.38 -0.83 -8.33
N LYS A 28 -12.06 -2.07 -8.70
CA LYS A 28 -12.78 -2.82 -9.74
C LYS A 28 -14.25 -3.01 -9.39
N GLN A 29 -14.55 -3.41 -8.15
CA GLN A 29 -15.93 -3.57 -7.68
C GLN A 29 -16.70 -2.25 -7.65
N SER A 30 -16.01 -1.14 -7.36
CA SER A 30 -16.62 0.20 -7.34
C SER A 30 -16.84 0.80 -8.73
N GLY A 31 -16.37 0.16 -9.80
CA GLY A 31 -16.42 0.70 -11.16
C GLY A 31 -15.55 1.95 -11.35
N MET A 32 -14.62 2.22 -10.43
CA MET A 32 -13.73 3.38 -10.54
C MET A 32 -12.62 3.09 -11.56
N ASN A 33 -12.38 4.05 -12.46
CA ASN A 33 -11.32 4.00 -13.48
C ASN A 33 -9.94 4.32 -12.88
N LEU A 34 -9.57 3.59 -11.82
CA LEU A 34 -8.30 3.73 -11.12
C LEU A 34 -7.55 2.39 -11.11
N GLN A 35 -6.26 2.45 -10.85
CA GLN A 35 -5.43 1.28 -10.61
C GLN A 35 -4.45 1.57 -9.48
N ALA A 36 -4.35 0.64 -8.53
CA ALA A 36 -3.33 0.67 -7.49
C ALA A 36 -2.08 -0.08 -7.94
N SER A 37 -0.90 0.43 -7.60
CA SER A 37 0.39 -0.20 -7.90
C SER A 37 1.38 0.02 -6.76
N LEU A 38 2.13 -1.02 -6.42
CA LEU A 38 3.21 -0.94 -5.45
C LEU A 38 4.49 -0.47 -6.14
N THR A 39 5.11 0.58 -5.60
CA THR A 39 6.39 1.11 -6.08
C THR A 39 7.57 0.40 -5.42
N SER A 40 8.76 0.52 -6.00
CA SER A 40 10.03 0.03 -5.44
C SER A 40 10.40 0.64 -4.08
N ASN A 41 9.82 1.80 -3.76
CA ASN A 41 9.99 2.47 -2.47
C ASN A 41 8.93 2.04 -1.44
N ASN A 42 8.24 0.92 -1.67
CA ASN A 42 7.21 0.39 -0.78
C ASN A 42 6.07 1.40 -0.55
N GLN A 43 5.66 2.12 -1.59
CA GLN A 43 4.50 3.01 -1.56
C GLN A 43 3.43 2.51 -2.53
N ILE A 44 2.15 2.63 -2.16
CA ILE A 44 1.03 2.28 -3.04
C ILE A 44 0.57 3.55 -3.75
N GLN A 45 0.68 3.57 -5.08
CA GLN A 45 0.18 4.65 -5.91
C GLN A 45 -1.15 4.27 -6.53
N LEU A 46 -2.09 5.21 -6.52
CA LEU A 46 -3.34 5.15 -7.26
C LEU A 46 -3.16 5.98 -8.52
N LYS A 47 -3.34 5.35 -9.67
CA LYS A 47 -3.25 5.97 -10.99
C LYS A 47 -4.60 5.95 -11.68
N ASN A 48 -4.90 6.99 -12.46
CA ASN A 48 -6.02 6.96 -13.39
C ASN A 48 -5.65 6.18 -14.67
N GLN A 49 -6.58 6.09 -15.61
CA GLN A 49 -6.37 5.40 -16.90
C GLN A 49 -5.28 6.05 -17.77
N ASP A 50 -5.02 7.34 -17.59
CA ASP A 50 -3.94 8.07 -18.27
C ASP A 50 -2.56 7.83 -17.63
N GLY A 51 -2.49 7.00 -16.57
CA GLY A 51 -1.25 6.72 -15.83
C GLY A 51 -0.84 7.82 -14.85
N ILE A 52 -1.67 8.86 -14.67
CA ILE A 52 -1.44 9.97 -13.74
C ILE A 52 -1.68 9.50 -12.32
N VAL A 53 -0.71 9.72 -11.44
CA VAL A 53 -0.83 9.42 -10.01
C VAL A 53 -1.78 10.42 -9.36
N VAL A 54 -2.97 9.96 -8.99
CA VAL A 54 -3.98 10.78 -8.29
C VAL A 54 -3.77 10.77 -6.78
N LYS A 55 -3.12 9.72 -6.25
CA LYS A 55 -2.84 9.61 -4.81
C LYS A 55 -1.68 8.65 -4.55
N THR A 56 -0.87 8.96 -3.56
CA THR A 56 0.20 8.08 -3.06
C THR A 56 -0.04 7.77 -1.59
N LEU A 57 0.00 6.50 -1.23
CA LEU A 57 -0.13 6.01 0.13
C LEU A 57 1.25 5.48 0.58
N SER A 58 1.77 6.02 1.67
CA SER A 58 3.02 5.56 2.27
C SER A 58 2.86 4.14 2.81
N GLY A 59 3.70 3.19 2.37
CA GLY A 59 3.62 1.82 2.89
C GLY A 59 3.90 1.72 4.37
N GLU A 60 4.70 2.62 4.96
CA GLU A 60 4.87 2.71 6.41
C GLU A 60 3.54 2.94 7.14
N LYS A 61 2.67 3.81 6.62
CA LYS A 61 1.36 4.08 7.22
C LYS A 61 0.42 2.88 7.07
N ILE A 62 0.52 2.16 5.96
CA ILE A 62 -0.30 0.96 5.70
C ILE A 62 0.17 -0.20 6.58
N ALA A 63 1.47 -0.47 6.59
CA ALA A 63 2.09 -1.48 7.45
C ALA A 63 1.81 -1.20 8.93
N ASN A 64 1.93 0.06 9.37
CA ASN A 64 1.54 0.44 10.74
C ASN A 64 0.05 0.27 11.00
N LYS A 65 -0.83 0.51 10.02
CA LYS A 65 -2.28 0.31 10.18
C LYS A 65 -2.66 -1.18 10.20
N MET A 66 -1.95 -2.02 9.45
CA MET A 66 -2.10 -3.48 9.47
C MET A 66 -1.54 -4.09 10.76
N ASN A 67 -0.38 -3.60 11.24
CA ASN A 67 0.21 -4.04 12.51
C ASN A 67 -0.51 -3.48 13.75
N LYS A 68 -1.32 -2.42 13.62
CA LYS A 68 -2.15 -1.87 14.73
C LYS A 68 -3.44 -2.65 15.00
N VAL A 69 -3.61 -3.85 14.45
CA VAL A 69 -4.57 -4.83 14.99
C VAL A 69 -4.14 -5.33 16.37
N ASP A 70 -2.91 -5.04 16.83
CA ASP A 70 -2.39 -5.49 18.14
C ASP A 70 -1.77 -4.39 19.04
N LEU A 71 -2.18 -3.13 18.89
CA LEU A 71 -1.91 -2.12 19.94
C LEU A 71 -3.20 -1.42 20.36
N TYR A 72 -3.98 -2.16 21.15
CA TYR A 72 -4.82 -1.57 22.18
C TYR A 72 -3.87 -0.98 23.23
N ILE A 73 -3.91 0.34 23.39
CA ILE A 73 -3.29 1.04 24.53
C ILE A 73 -4.23 0.96 25.72
#